data_AF-A0A9D0BHR9-F1
#
_entry.id   AF-A0A9D0BHR9-F1
#
_cell.length_a   1.000
_cell.length_b   1.000
_cell.length_c   1.000
_cell.angle_alpha   90.00
_cell.angle_beta   90.00
_cell.angle_gamma   90.00
#
_symmetry.space_group_name_H-M   'P 1'
#
loop_
_entity.id
_entity.type
_entity.pdbx_description
1 polymer ?
#
loop_
_entity_poly.entity_id
_entity_poly.type
_entity_poly.pdbx_seq_one_letter_code
_entity_poly.pdbx_strand_id
1 'polypeptide(L)'
;MATVFTSRQAIQITGVTQRQLAYWRKIGLITPSQQTPGGHSRYTFPDLIALKTAKRLIDGGVSLQKLRSSITALTRTLPHLKQPLTELSLLATGDVILVFHEGAVFETLTGQEWILPIAQFQREVEQKQNARRPTAASGQGELFPETNSA
;
A
#
# COMPACT_ATOMS: atom_id res chain seq x y z
N MET A 1 0.71 9.51 -20.58
CA MET A 1 -0.09 8.28 -20.73
C MET A 1 0.08 7.43 -19.48
N ALA A 2 -1.00 6.98 -18.84
CA ALA A 2 -0.88 6.05 -17.71
C ALA A 2 -0.44 4.68 -18.23
N THR A 3 0.65 4.13 -17.70
CA THR A 3 1.16 2.81 -18.09
C THR A 3 0.17 1.73 -17.69
N VAL A 4 -0.27 0.93 -18.66
CA VAL A 4 -1.19 -0.20 -18.46
C VAL A 4 -0.55 -1.52 -18.84
N PHE A 5 -0.93 -2.58 -18.14
CA PHE A 5 -0.37 -3.92 -18.25
C PHE A 5 -1.42 -4.93 -18.69
N THR A 6 -1.05 -5.86 -19.56
CA THR A 6 -1.89 -7.01 -19.93
C THR A 6 -1.98 -8.02 -18.79
N SER A 7 -2.94 -8.94 -18.84
CA SER A 7 -3.01 -10.07 -17.88
C SER A 7 -1.70 -10.87 -17.81
N ARG A 8 -1.05 -11.09 -18.96
CA ARG A 8 0.23 -11.82 -19.02
C ARG A 8 1.34 -11.07 -18.30
N GLN A 9 1.46 -9.76 -18.53
CA GLN A 9 2.43 -8.91 -17.83
C GLN A 9 2.13 -8.85 -16.33
N ALA A 10 0.86 -8.71 -15.94
CA ALA A 10 0.47 -8.69 -14.53
C ALA A 10 0.89 -9.98 -13.80
N ILE A 11 0.66 -11.14 -14.41
CA ILE A 11 1.11 -12.45 -13.91
C ILE A 11 2.63 -12.51 -13.74
N GLN A 12 3.37 -12.10 -14.78
CA GLN A 12 4.83 -12.12 -14.75
C GLN A 12 5.42 -11.19 -13.69
N ILE A 13 4.85 -9.98 -13.53
CA ILE A 13 5.35 -8.97 -12.59
C ILE A 13 5.02 -9.33 -11.14
N THR A 14 3.81 -9.85 -10.89
CA THR A 14 3.31 -10.06 -9.51
C THR A 14 3.53 -11.48 -9.00
N GLY A 15 3.78 -12.44 -9.90
CA GLY A 15 3.93 -13.86 -9.56
C GLY A 15 2.60 -14.57 -9.24
N VAL A 16 1.45 -13.92 -9.44
CA VAL A 16 0.15 -14.58 -9.32
C VAL A 16 -0.03 -15.60 -10.43
N THR A 17 -0.61 -16.75 -10.14
CA THR A 17 -0.91 -17.73 -11.19
C THR A 17 -2.08 -17.26 -12.06
N GLN A 18 -2.17 -17.76 -13.29
CA GLN A 18 -3.32 -17.52 -14.18
C GLN A 18 -4.65 -17.89 -13.50
N ARG A 19 -4.66 -18.98 -12.71
CA ARG A 19 -5.85 -19.44 -11.96
C ARG A 19 -6.20 -18.46 -10.83
N GLN A 20 -5.22 -18.01 -10.05
CA GLN A 20 -5.44 -17.01 -9.00
C GLN A 20 -6.02 -15.72 -9.60
N LEU A 21 -5.41 -15.20 -10.68
CA LEU A 21 -5.89 -13.98 -11.33
C LEU A 21 -7.33 -14.13 -11.85
N ALA A 22 -7.62 -15.25 -12.54
CA ALA A 22 -8.96 -15.52 -13.06
C ALA A 22 -10.00 -15.65 -11.93
N TYR A 23 -9.65 -16.36 -10.86
CA TYR A 23 -10.54 -16.59 -9.74
C TYR A 23 -10.78 -15.31 -8.93
N TRP A 24 -9.74 -14.53 -8.62
CA TRP A 24 -9.86 -13.26 -7.90
C TRP A 24 -10.71 -12.25 -8.66
N ARG A 25 -10.61 -12.22 -9.99
CA ARG A 25 -11.53 -11.44 -10.84
C ARG A 25 -12.96 -11.93 -10.74
N LYS A 26 -13.18 -13.26 -10.85
CA LYS A 26 -14.51 -13.87 -10.84
C LYS A 26 -15.27 -13.53 -9.55
N ILE A 27 -14.57 -13.49 -8.41
CA ILE A 27 -15.17 -13.16 -7.11
C ILE A 27 -15.10 -11.67 -6.77
N GLY A 28 -14.59 -10.83 -7.68
CA GLY A 28 -14.47 -9.38 -7.48
C GLY A 28 -13.44 -8.96 -6.43
N LEU A 29 -12.51 -9.85 -6.02
CA LEU A 29 -11.48 -9.51 -5.05
C LEU A 29 -10.52 -8.44 -5.59
N ILE A 30 -10.01 -8.66 -6.80
CA ILE A 30 -9.21 -7.68 -7.55
C ILE A 30 -9.68 -7.72 -9.00
N THR A 31 -10.15 -6.58 -9.48
CA THR A 31 -10.61 -6.38 -10.85
C THR A 31 -9.66 -5.45 -11.59
N PRO A 32 -9.48 -5.61 -12.92
CA PRO A 32 -8.67 -4.70 -13.70
C PRO A 32 -9.32 -3.30 -13.71
N SER A 33 -8.54 -2.25 -13.49
CA SER A 33 -9.03 -0.87 -13.51
C SER A 33 -9.45 -0.41 -14.91
N GLN A 34 -8.97 -1.06 -15.98
CA GLN A 34 -9.30 -0.70 -17.37
C GLN A 34 -9.60 -1.93 -18.23
N GLN A 35 -10.29 -1.70 -19.34
CA GLN A 35 -10.53 -2.68 -20.39
C GLN A 35 -10.34 -2.03 -21.76
N THR A 36 -9.83 -2.78 -22.72
CA THR A 36 -9.80 -2.34 -24.12
C THR A 36 -11.22 -2.37 -24.71
N PRO A 37 -11.49 -1.68 -25.83
CA PRO A 37 -12.77 -1.81 -26.55
C PRO A 37 -13.16 -3.25 -26.89
N GLY A 38 -12.19 -4.13 -27.14
CA GLY A 38 -12.41 -5.57 -27.37
C GLY A 38 -12.59 -6.41 -26.10
N GLY A 39 -12.81 -5.81 -24.93
CA GLY A 39 -13.04 -6.51 -23.66
C GLY A 39 -11.80 -7.09 -22.97
N HIS A 40 -10.60 -6.92 -23.53
CA HIS A 40 -9.37 -7.39 -22.88
C HIS A 40 -9.01 -6.55 -21.65
N SER A 41 -8.70 -7.21 -20.55
CA SER A 41 -8.32 -6.57 -19.29
C SER A 41 -7.00 -5.81 -19.37
N ARG A 42 -6.96 -4.65 -18.73
CA ARG A 42 -5.79 -3.79 -18.58
C ARG A 42 -5.65 -3.39 -17.12
N TYR A 43 -4.49 -3.72 -16.56
CA TYR A 43 -4.14 -3.46 -15.16
C TYR A 43 -3.32 -2.19 -15.08
N THR A 44 -3.62 -1.35 -14.11
CA THR A 44 -2.80 -0.19 -13.75
C THR A 44 -1.73 -0.62 -12.74
N PHE A 45 -0.76 0.25 -12.48
CA PHE A 45 0.25 -0.03 -11.45
C PHE A 45 -0.36 -0.28 -10.04
N PRO A 46 -1.35 0.49 -9.57
CA PRO A 46 -2.09 0.17 -8.34
C PRO A 46 -2.70 -1.23 -8.34
N ASP A 47 -3.25 -1.70 -9.47
CA ASP A 47 -3.79 -3.07 -9.54
C ASP A 47 -2.68 -4.11 -9.35
N LEU A 48 -1.47 -3.85 -9.85
CA LEU A 48 -0.33 -4.75 -9.67
C LEU A 48 0.12 -4.81 -8.20
N ILE A 49 0.11 -3.67 -7.50
CA ILE A 49 0.38 -3.63 -6.05
C ILE A 49 -0.66 -4.47 -5.32
N ALA A 50 -1.96 -4.25 -5.58
CA ALA A 50 -3.03 -5.00 -4.95
C ALA A 50 -2.89 -6.52 -5.20
N LEU A 51 -2.59 -6.94 -6.44
CA LEU A 51 -2.35 -8.35 -6.79
C LEU A 51 -1.18 -8.93 -6.00
N LYS A 52 -0.06 -8.21 -5.92
CA LYS A 52 1.12 -8.65 -5.20
C LYS A 52 0.89 -8.71 -3.68
N THR A 53 0.18 -7.73 -3.11
CA THR A 53 -0.20 -7.71 -1.70
C THR A 53 -1.11 -8.89 -1.36
N ALA A 54 -2.19 -9.09 -2.12
CA ALA A 54 -3.11 -10.21 -1.92
C ALA A 54 -2.39 -11.56 -2.01
N LYS A 55 -1.49 -11.73 -2.99
CA LYS A 55 -0.67 -12.92 -3.11
C LYS A 55 0.16 -13.16 -1.85
N ARG A 56 0.90 -12.15 -1.38
CA ARG A 56 1.77 -12.29 -0.20
C ARG A 56 0.98 -12.64 1.07
N LEU A 57 -0.22 -12.06 1.23
CA LEU A 57 -1.08 -12.40 2.35
C LEU A 57 -1.54 -13.86 2.29
N ILE A 58 -2.01 -14.31 1.11
CA ILE A 58 -2.48 -15.69 0.92
C ILE A 58 -1.34 -16.71 1.06
N ASP A 59 -0.19 -16.43 0.43
CA ASP A 59 1.00 -17.27 0.55
C ASP A 59 1.53 -17.29 2.02
N GLY A 60 1.26 -16.23 2.78
CA GLY A 60 1.57 -16.11 4.21
C GLY A 60 0.58 -16.82 5.15
N GLY A 61 -0.40 -17.55 4.60
CA GLY A 61 -1.35 -18.35 5.37
C GLY A 61 -2.73 -17.71 5.59
N VAL A 62 -2.96 -16.50 5.09
CA VAL A 62 -4.27 -15.84 5.19
C VAL A 62 -5.27 -16.53 4.26
N SER A 63 -6.39 -16.98 4.80
CA SER A 63 -7.46 -17.55 4.00
C SER A 63 -8.08 -16.49 3.09
N LEU A 64 -8.51 -16.90 1.90
CA LEU A 64 -9.15 -15.99 0.95
C LEU A 64 -10.41 -15.34 1.52
N GLN A 65 -11.15 -16.08 2.34
CA GLN A 65 -12.33 -15.58 3.04
C GLN A 65 -11.95 -14.48 4.04
N LYS A 66 -10.92 -14.68 4.87
CA LYS A 66 -10.43 -13.66 5.80
C LYS A 66 -9.93 -12.42 5.05
N LEU A 67 -9.21 -12.59 3.95
CA LEU A 67 -8.77 -11.46 3.12
C LEU A 67 -9.96 -10.62 2.62
N ARG A 68 -10.99 -11.27 2.08
CA ARG A 68 -12.21 -10.58 1.62
C ARG A 68 -12.90 -9.84 2.75
N SER A 69 -13.15 -10.51 3.88
CA SER A 69 -13.78 -9.90 5.05
C SER A 69 -12.96 -8.72 5.58
N SER A 70 -11.63 -8.82 5.54
CA SER A 70 -10.72 -7.77 5.98
C SER A 70 -10.78 -6.54 5.09
N ILE A 71 -10.81 -6.71 3.76
CA ILE A 71 -10.95 -5.58 2.83
C ILE A 71 -12.29 -4.87 3.05
N THR A 72 -13.38 -5.63 3.23
CA THR A 72 -14.69 -5.06 3.55
C THR A 72 -14.67 -4.31 4.88
N ALA A 73 -14.05 -4.89 5.92
CA ALA A 73 -13.91 -4.24 7.23
C ALA A 73 -13.10 -2.94 7.12
N LEU A 74 -11.97 -2.94 6.42
CA LEU A 74 -11.12 -1.78 6.21
C LEU A 74 -11.83 -0.65 5.47
N THR A 75 -12.62 -0.98 4.45
CA THR A 75 -13.41 0.01 3.70
C THR A 75 -14.48 0.65 4.59
N ARG A 76 -14.97 -0.09 5.60
CA ARG A 76 -15.95 0.43 6.58
C ARG A 76 -15.29 1.27 7.69
N THR A 77 -14.15 0.85 8.21
CA THR A 77 -13.46 1.55 9.30
C THR A 77 -12.68 2.77 8.83
N LEU A 78 -12.13 2.71 7.61
CA LEU A 78 -11.35 3.79 6.99
C LEU A 78 -11.99 4.18 5.64
N PRO A 79 -13.13 4.89 5.65
CA PRO A 79 -13.95 5.13 4.46
C PRO A 79 -13.28 6.05 3.41
N HIS A 80 -12.20 6.74 3.78
CA HIS A 80 -11.42 7.55 2.86
C HIS A 80 -10.50 6.70 1.95
N LEU A 81 -10.21 5.45 2.34
CA LEU A 81 -9.38 4.53 1.55
C LEU A 81 -10.22 3.91 0.44
N LYS A 82 -9.74 4.04 -0.81
CA LYS A 82 -10.42 3.45 -1.98
C LYS A 82 -9.84 2.09 -2.32
N GLN A 83 -8.56 1.88 -2.03
CA GLN A 83 -7.81 0.68 -2.38
C GLN A 83 -6.94 0.23 -1.18
N PRO A 84 -7.53 -0.42 -0.16
CA PRO A 84 -6.81 -0.77 1.07
C PRO A 84 -5.56 -1.63 0.85
N LEU A 85 -5.56 -2.52 -0.15
CA LEU A 85 -4.40 -3.36 -0.50
C LEU A 85 -3.22 -2.61 -1.12
N THR A 86 -3.46 -1.37 -1.56
CA THR A 86 -2.46 -0.49 -2.18
C THR A 86 -2.04 0.62 -1.23
N GLU A 87 -2.98 1.12 -0.41
CA GLU A 87 -2.78 2.28 0.46
C GLU A 87 -2.25 1.93 1.85
N LEU A 88 -2.42 0.68 2.32
CA LEU A 88 -2.04 0.26 3.67
C LEU A 88 -0.83 -0.66 3.70
N SER A 89 -0.08 -0.56 4.79
CA SER A 89 0.93 -1.55 5.16
C SER A 89 0.28 -2.69 5.94
N LEU A 90 0.27 -3.88 5.35
CA LEU A 90 -0.40 -5.07 5.88
C LEU A 90 0.61 -6.15 6.24
N LEU A 91 0.42 -6.81 7.37
CA LEU A 91 1.20 -7.95 7.82
C LEU A 91 0.28 -9.16 8.05
N ALA A 92 0.68 -10.31 7.50
CA ALA A 92 0.04 -11.60 7.77
C ALA A 92 0.73 -12.31 8.94
N THR A 93 -0.04 -12.84 9.87
CA THR A 93 0.44 -13.74 10.94
C THR A 93 -0.56 -14.88 11.09
N GLY A 94 -0.31 -15.99 10.36
CA GLY A 94 -1.31 -17.05 10.20
C GLY A 94 -2.54 -16.52 9.47
N ASP A 95 -3.72 -16.66 10.06
CA ASP A 95 -4.99 -16.14 9.51
C ASP A 95 -5.37 -14.75 10.09
N VAL A 96 -4.42 -14.06 10.74
CA VAL A 96 -4.60 -12.69 11.24
C VAL A 96 -3.94 -11.70 10.28
N ILE A 97 -4.65 -10.60 9.99
CA ILE A 97 -4.11 -9.48 9.20
C ILE A 97 -3.99 -8.27 10.13
N LEU A 98 -2.76 -7.78 10.29
CA LEU A 98 -2.46 -6.56 11.01
C LEU A 98 -2.27 -5.41 10.03
N VAL A 99 -2.78 -4.25 10.39
CA VAL A 99 -2.68 -2.99 9.66
C VAL A 99 -1.75 -2.07 10.43
N PHE A 100 -0.77 -1.50 9.74
CA PHE A 100 0.07 -0.44 10.25
C PHE A 100 -0.41 0.88 9.64
N HIS A 101 -0.95 1.77 10.45
CA HIS A 101 -1.52 3.04 10.01
C HIS A 101 -1.38 4.10 11.11
N GLU A 102 -0.91 5.29 10.74
CA GLU A 102 -0.74 6.44 11.66
C GLU A 102 -0.02 6.12 12.98
N GLY A 103 0.98 5.23 12.93
CA GLY A 103 1.77 4.84 14.11
C GLY A 103 1.09 3.85 15.06
N ALA A 104 -0.13 3.42 14.74
CA ALA A 104 -0.85 2.36 15.41
C ALA A 104 -0.79 1.05 14.61
N VAL A 105 -0.93 -0.08 15.32
CA VAL A 105 -1.04 -1.41 14.72
C VAL A 105 -2.34 -2.03 15.21
N PHE A 106 -3.20 -2.49 14.31
CA PHE A 106 -4.46 -3.12 14.72
C PHE A 106 -4.87 -4.28 13.82
N GLU A 107 -5.68 -5.20 14.34
CA GLU A 107 -6.27 -6.28 13.54
C GLU A 107 -7.44 -5.76 12.69
N THR A 108 -7.48 -6.15 11.41
CA THR A 108 -8.49 -5.68 10.44
C THR A 108 -9.95 -5.93 10.83
N LEU A 109 -10.27 -7.08 11.44
CA LEU A 109 -11.67 -7.47 11.67
C LEU A 109 -12.22 -6.97 13.00
N THR A 110 -11.43 -7.07 14.06
CA THR A 110 -11.83 -6.70 15.42
C THR A 110 -11.57 -5.23 15.70
N GLY A 111 -10.63 -4.61 14.98
CA GLY A 111 -10.10 -3.28 15.30
C GLY A 111 -9.23 -3.28 16.56
N GLN A 112 -8.93 -4.45 17.12
CA GLN A 112 -8.10 -4.56 18.32
C GLN A 112 -6.71 -4.00 18.02
N GLU A 113 -6.27 -3.04 18.83
CA GLU A 113 -4.92 -2.49 18.76
C GLU A 113 -3.90 -3.46 19.36
N TRP A 114 -2.77 -3.60 18.69
CA TRP A 114 -1.64 -4.43 19.08
C TRP A 114 -0.47 -3.55 19.49
N ILE A 115 -0.07 -3.64 20.76
CA ILE A 115 1.13 -2.97 21.26
C ILE A 115 2.33 -3.86 20.95
N LEU A 116 3.02 -3.55 19.85
CA LEU A 116 4.30 -4.17 19.54
C LEU A 116 5.41 -3.32 20.19
N PRO A 117 6.25 -3.87 21.09
CA PRO A 117 7.37 -3.11 21.68
C PRO A 117 8.32 -2.53 20.64
N ILE A 118 8.44 -3.18 19.46
CA ILE A 118 9.19 -2.67 18.31
C ILE A 118 8.51 -1.44 17.69
N ALA A 119 7.18 -1.32 17.72
CA ALA A 119 6.49 -0.12 17.25
C ALA A 119 6.78 1.09 18.16
N GLN A 120 6.93 0.87 19.48
CA GLN A 120 7.41 1.92 20.39
C GLN A 120 8.82 2.37 20.01
N PHE A 121 9.69 1.43 19.66
CA PHE A 121 11.04 1.73 19.19
C PHE A 121 11.04 2.48 17.84
N GLN A 122 10.20 2.09 16.87
CA GLN A 122 10.04 2.83 15.60
C GLN A 122 9.61 4.28 15.82
N ARG A 123 8.63 4.54 16.70
CA ARG A 123 8.20 5.90 17.05
C ARG A 123 9.33 6.72 17.64
N GLU A 124 10.11 6.12 18.54
CA GLU A 124 11.27 6.78 19.14
C GLU A 124 12.35 7.11 18.08
N VAL A 125 12.58 6.21 17.12
CA VAL A 125 13.52 6.43 16.01
C VAL A 125 13.03 7.54 15.08
N GLU A 126 11.76 7.55 14.68
CA GLU A 126 11.19 8.60 13.83
C GLU A 126 11.24 9.98 14.48
N GLN A 127 10.92 10.07 15.78
CA GLN A 127 11.03 11.30 16.56
C GLN A 127 12.48 11.82 16.57
N LYS A 128 13.46 10.94 16.79
CA LYS A 128 14.88 11.32 16.79
C LYS A 128 15.41 11.69 15.41
N GLN A 129 14.88 11.11 14.31
CA GLN A 129 15.26 11.49 12.95
C GLN A 129 14.66 12.84 12.52
N ASN A 130 13.39 13.09 12.86
CA ASN A 130 12.77 14.40 12.60
C ASN A 130 13.41 15.52 13.43
N ALA A 131 13.77 15.25 14.69
CA ALA A 131 14.52 16.20 15.52
C ALA A 131 15.95 16.48 15.02
N ARG A 132 16.52 15.57 14.22
CA ARG A 132 17.87 15.69 13.63
C ARG A 132 17.87 16.28 12.23
N ARG A 133 16.74 16.43 11.55
CA ARG A 133 16.64 17.19 10.29
C ARG A 133 16.60 18.68 10.67
N PRO A 134 17.69 19.44 10.49
CA PRO A 134 17.63 20.86 10.71
C PRO A 134 16.70 21.45 9.64
N THR A 135 15.88 22.40 10.04
CA THR A 135 15.05 23.24 9.18
C THR A 135 15.94 23.97 8.17
N ALA A 136 16.24 23.34 7.04
CA ALA A 136 16.92 23.98 5.92
C ALA A 136 15.89 24.84 5.17
N ALA A 137 15.47 25.94 5.79
CA ALA A 137 14.90 27.13 5.16
C ALA A 137 14.42 28.09 6.25
N SER A 138 15.30 28.97 6.72
CA SER A 138 14.96 30.33 7.13
C SER A 138 16.23 31.05 7.60
N GLY A 139 16.70 32.00 6.79
CA GLY A 139 17.60 33.07 7.23
C GLY A 139 19.03 33.00 6.71
N GLN A 140 19.31 33.81 5.67
CA GLN A 140 20.53 34.58 5.35
C GLN A 140 20.46 34.85 3.82
N GLY A 141 20.23 36.07 3.33
CA GLY A 141 20.82 37.34 3.76
C GLY A 141 21.99 37.66 2.83
N GLU A 142 21.72 38.52 1.83
CA GLU A 142 22.64 39.47 1.17
C GLU A 142 24.13 39.13 1.14
N LEU A 143 24.71 38.83 -0.04
CA LEU A 143 26.15 38.97 -0.31
C LEU A 143 26.43 38.91 -1.84
N PHE A 144 25.92 39.87 -2.59
CA PHE A 144 26.52 40.23 -3.89
C PHE A 144 26.76 41.75 -3.86
N PRO A 145 28.00 42.23 -3.73
CA PRO A 145 28.27 43.63 -3.98
C PRO A 145 28.27 43.86 -5.48
N GLU A 146 27.54 44.88 -5.94
CA GLU A 146 27.63 45.37 -7.30
C GLU A 146 29.06 45.88 -7.57
N THR A 147 29.73 45.30 -8.55
CA THR A 147 30.95 45.88 -9.13
C THR A 147 30.55 46.96 -10.12
N ASN A 148 30.65 48.22 -9.71
CA ASN A 148 30.61 49.38 -10.61
C ASN A 148 32.03 49.97 -10.77
N SER A 149 32.49 49.96 -12.02
CA SER A 149 33.46 50.84 -12.71
C SER A 149 34.82 51.20 -12.09
N ALA A 150 35.88 50.82 -12.81
CA ALA A 150 36.95 51.72 -13.27
C ALA A 150 37.45 51.26 -14.64
#